data_AF-A0A081N680-F1
#
_entry.id   AF-A0A081N680-F1
#
_cell.length_a   1.000
_cell.length_b   1.000
_cell.length_c   1.000
_cell.angle_alpha   90.00
_cell.angle_beta   90.00
_cell.angle_gamma   90.00
#
_symmetry.space_group_name_H-M   'P 1'
#
loop_
_entity.id
_entity.type
_entity.pdbx_description
1 polymer ?
#
loop_
_entity_poly.entity_id
_entity_poly.type
_entity_poly.pdbx_seq_one_letter_code
_entity_poly.pdbx_strand_id
1 'polypeptide(L)' 'MFKVMYTRRAVKALRKIPEPHRSRVQKAINELPEGDIKKLTGEPGYRLRVGNWRIIYDIEHDQLIIEVINMGPRGKIYKH' A
#
# COMPACT_ATOMS: atom_id res chain seq x y z
N MET A 1 -10.58 8.65 -12.98
CA MET A 1 -10.03 7.29 -12.76
C MET A 1 -8.53 7.45 -12.56
N PHE A 2 -8.01 7.12 -11.38
CA PHE A 2 -6.58 7.30 -11.10
C PHE A 2 -5.75 6.19 -11.74
N LYS A 3 -4.56 6.52 -12.24
CA LYS A 3 -3.61 5.51 -12.73
C LYS A 3 -2.83 4.97 -11.54
N VAL A 4 -2.93 3.66 -11.29
CA VAL A 4 -2.15 3.00 -10.23
C VAL A 4 -0.74 2.71 -10.73
N MET A 5 0.26 3.25 -10.03
CA MET A 5 1.67 3.01 -10.29
C MET A 5 2.33 2.36 -9.08
N TYR A 6 2.96 1.22 -9.30
CA TYR A 6 3.67 0.48 -8.24
C TYR A 6 5.14 0.86 -8.22
N THR A 7 5.65 1.21 -7.05
CA THR A 7 7.11 1.32 -6.86
C THR A 7 7.78 -0.05 -7.02
N ARG A 8 9.08 -0.05 -7.36
CA ARG A 8 9.87 -1.31 -7.42
C ARG A 8 9.82 -2.08 -6.08
N ARG A 9 9.75 -1.37 -4.96
CA ARG A 9 9.59 -1.95 -3.62
C ARG A 9 8.23 -2.62 -3.46
N ALA A 10 7.15 -1.95 -3.87
CA ALA A 10 5.80 -2.51 -3.84
C ALA A 10 5.68 -3.80 -4.66
N VAL A 11 6.21 -3.81 -5.89
CA VAL A 11 6.20 -5.01 -6.74
C VAL A 11 6.90 -6.18 -6.05
N LYS A 12 8.09 -5.95 -5.46
CA LYS A 12 8.83 -6.98 -4.70
C LYS A 12 8.07 -7.43 -3.46
N ALA A 13 7.40 -6.53 -2.75
CA ALA A 13 6.60 -6.85 -1.57
C ALA A 13 5.39 -7.70 -1.94
N LEU A 14 4.60 -7.29 -2.95
CA LEU A 14 3.44 -8.02 -3.45
C LEU A 14 3.78 -9.44 -3.89
N ARG A 15 4.92 -9.63 -4.58
CA ARG A 15 5.40 -10.96 -4.99
C ARG A 15 5.71 -11.90 -3.82
N LYS A 16 5.95 -11.38 -2.61
CA LYS A 16 6.18 -12.17 -1.39
C LYS A 16 4.90 -12.50 -0.64
N ILE A 17 3.78 -11.86 -0.99
CA ILE A 17 2.49 -12.14 -0.37
C ILE A 17 1.93 -13.43 -0.97
N PRO A 18 1.62 -14.47 -0.19
CA PRO A 18 0.95 -15.66 -0.70
C PRO A 18 -0.53 -15.37 -1.02
N GLU A 19 -1.12 -16.16 -1.91
CA GLU A 19 -2.57 -16.15 -2.08
C GLU A 19 -3.27 -16.74 -0.84
N PRO A 20 -4.50 -16.31 -0.51
CA PRO A 20 -5.34 -15.33 -1.22
C PRO A 20 -5.04 -13.86 -0.85
N HIS A 21 -4.04 -13.61 -0.01
CA HIS A 21 -3.79 -12.28 0.54
C HIS A 21 -3.32 -11.27 -0.51
N ARG A 22 -2.53 -11.72 -1.49
CA ARG A 22 -2.07 -10.86 -2.59
C ARG A 22 -3.24 -10.36 -3.42
N SER A 23 -4.17 -11.24 -3.83
CA SER A 23 -5.39 -10.84 -4.54
C SER A 23 -6.23 -9.85 -3.74
N ARG A 24 -6.37 -10.06 -2.41
CA ARG A 24 -7.09 -9.11 -1.54
C ARG A 24 -6.44 -7.73 -1.49
N VAL A 25 -5.11 -7.67 -1.45
CA VAL A 25 -4.36 -6.40 -1.48
C VAL A 25 -4.56 -5.69 -2.81
N GLN A 26 -4.41 -6.40 -3.93
CA GLN A 26 -4.60 -5.81 -5.27
C GLN A 26 -6.03 -5.31 -5.48
N LYS A 27 -7.03 -6.09 -5.05
CA LYS A 27 -8.44 -5.68 -5.11
C LYS A 27 -8.66 -4.39 -4.33
N ALA A 28 -8.19 -4.31 -3.09
CA ALA A 28 -8.35 -3.12 -2.25
C ALA A 28 -7.65 -1.88 -2.84
N ILE A 29 -6.52 -2.05 -3.55
CA ILE A 29 -5.85 -0.93 -4.26
C ILE A 29 -6.71 -0.42 -5.42
N ASN A 30 -7.35 -1.33 -6.17
CA ASN A 30 -8.21 -0.97 -7.29
C ASN A 30 -9.53 -0.32 -6.84
N GLU A 31 -9.93 -0.55 -5.58
CA GLU A 31 -11.12 0.02 -4.96
C GLU A 31 -10.85 1.36 -4.25
N LEU A 32 -9.61 1.89 -4.29
CA LEU A 32 -9.31 3.21 -3.71
C LEU A 32 -10.23 4.31 -4.30
N PRO A 33 -10.73 5.25 -3.47
CA PRO A 33 -10.35 5.50 -2.08
C PRO A 33 -11.23 4.80 -1.02
N GLU A 34 -11.71 3.58 -1.25
CA GLU A 34 -12.50 2.82 -0.26
C GLU A 34 -11.62 2.05 0.75
N GLY A 35 -12.16 1.80 1.96
CA GLY A 35 -11.57 0.94 2.99
C GLY A 35 -11.03 1.66 4.24
N ASP A 36 -10.20 0.97 5.04
CA ASP A 36 -9.56 1.53 6.24
C ASP A 36 -8.36 2.40 5.84
N ILE A 37 -8.66 3.61 5.39
CA ILE A 37 -7.70 4.61 4.96
C ILE A 37 -7.51 5.65 6.07
N LYS A 38 -6.23 5.96 6.35
CA LYS A 38 -5.85 7.09 7.21
C LYS A 38 -4.79 7.93 6.54
N LYS A 39 -4.89 9.25 6.66
CA LYS A 39 -3.80 10.16 6.28
C LYS A 39 -2.59 9.89 7.17
N LEU A 40 -1.38 9.93 6.58
CA LEU A 40 -0.14 9.84 7.35
C LEU A 40 0.06 11.11 8.20
N THR A 41 0.78 10.95 9.31
CA THR A 41 1.13 12.07 10.20
C THR A 41 2.60 12.39 10.00
N GLY A 42 2.93 13.66 9.75
CA GLY A 42 4.31 14.12 9.54
C GLY A 42 4.82 14.00 8.10
N GLU A 43 4.11 13.29 7.22
CA GLU A 43 4.45 13.13 5.80
C GLU A 43 3.19 13.19 4.92
N PRO A 44 3.31 13.59 3.63
CA PRO A 44 2.21 13.48 2.67
C PRO A 44 1.82 12.01 2.43
N GLY A 45 0.61 11.82 1.91
CA GLY A 45 0.09 10.49 1.58
C GLY A 45 -0.86 9.87 2.62
N TYR A 46 -1.26 8.65 2.30
CA TYR A 46 -2.33 7.90 2.94
C TYR A 46 -1.91 6.46 3.18
N ARG A 47 -2.57 5.82 4.13
CA ARG A 47 -2.35 4.43 4.49
C ARG A 47 -3.66 3.65 4.47
N LEU A 48 -3.78 2.73 3.53
CA LEU A 48 -4.83 1.72 3.48
C LEU A 48 -4.40 0.47 4.27
N ARG A 49 -5.28 -0.05 5.13
CA ARG A 49 -5.06 -1.31 5.87
C ARG A 49 -5.86 -2.45 5.23
N VAL A 50 -5.16 -3.53 4.89
CA VAL A 50 -5.76 -4.78 4.38
C VAL A 50 -5.30 -5.95 5.26
N GLY A 51 -6.04 -6.22 6.33
CA GLY A 51 -5.65 -7.22 7.34
C GLY A 51 -4.32 -6.84 8.01
N ASN A 52 -3.29 -7.64 7.75
CA ASN A 52 -1.92 -7.45 8.26
C ASN A 52 -1.02 -6.64 7.32
N TRP A 53 -1.54 -6.15 6.19
CA TRP A 53 -0.77 -5.38 5.21
C TRP A 53 -1.11 -3.89 5.33
N ARG A 54 -0.09 -3.04 5.25
CA ARG A 54 -0.25 -1.58 5.11
C ARG A 54 0.18 -1.18 3.72
N ILE A 55 -0.67 -0.44 3.05
CA ILE A 55 -0.39 0.09 1.72
C ILE A 55 -0.29 1.59 1.92
N ILE A 56 0.92 2.12 1.79
CA ILE A 56 1.11 3.57 1.74
C ILE A 56 0.94 3.98 0.28
N TYR A 57 0.20 5.05 0.06
CA TYR A 57 0.12 5.64 -1.26
C TYR A 57 0.06 7.16 -1.20
N ASP A 58 0.57 7.78 -2.25
CA ASP A 58 0.40 9.22 -2.48
C ASP A 58 -0.35 9.46 -3.79
N ILE A 59 -0.93 10.64 -3.92
CA ILE A 59 -1.63 11.09 -5.12
C ILE A 59 -0.79 12.18 -5.77
N GLU A 60 -0.14 11.86 -6.88
CA GLU A 60 0.66 12.79 -7.67
C GLU A 60 0.11 12.89 -9.09
N HIS A 61 -0.28 14.09 -9.55
CA HIS A 61 -0.71 14.32 -10.94
C HIS A 61 -1.75 13.30 -11.46
N ASP A 62 -2.78 13.01 -10.67
CA ASP A 62 -3.80 11.98 -10.95
C ASP A 62 -3.29 10.53 -11.01
N GLN A 63 -2.13 10.27 -10.39
CA GLN A 63 -1.54 8.94 -10.26
C GLN A 63 -1.47 8.53 -8.79
N LEU A 64 -1.88 7.30 -8.51
CA LEU A 64 -1.70 6.67 -7.20
C LEU A 64 -0.34 6.00 -7.17
N ILE A 65 0.60 6.58 -6.44
CA ILE A 65 1.94 6.02 -6.23
C ILE A 65 1.87 5.05 -5.05
N ILE A 66 1.92 3.75 -5.32
CA ILE A 66 1.73 2.70 -4.31
C ILE A 66 3.08 2.20 -3.77
N GLU A 67 3.20 2.21 -2.44
CA GLU A 67 4.19 1.46 -1.65
C GLU A 67 3.49 0.43 -0.76
N VAL A 68 3.94 -0.83 -0.81
CA VAL A 68 3.35 -1.91 0.01
C VAL A 68 4.32 -2.28 1.12
N ILE A 69 3.82 -2.21 2.35
CA ILE A 69 4.57 -2.46 3.56
C ILE A 69 3.94 -3.64 4.29
N ASN A 70 4.77 -4.62 4.62
CA ASN A 70 4.34 -5.72 5.47
C ASN A 70 4.36 -5.29 6.94
N MET A 71 3.26 -5.47 7.68
CA MET A 71 3.31 -5.50 9.14
C MET A 71 3.79 -6.87 9.63
N GLY A 72 5.05 -7.23 9.34
CA GLY A 72 5.71 -8.25 10.15
C GLY A 72 5.76 -7.80 11.62
N PRO A 73 5.97 -8.72 12.60
CA PRO A 73 5.99 -8.38 14.01
C PRO A 73 6.93 -7.19 14.28
N ARG A 74 6.34 -6.02 14.58
CA ARG A 74 6.85 -4.74 15.13
C ARG A 74 8.33 -4.33 14.95
N GLY A 75 9.10 -4.84 13.98
CA GLY A 75 10.56 -4.73 14.04
C GLY A 75 11.30 -4.12 12.85
N LYS A 76 10.73 -4.07 11.64
CA LYS A 76 11.50 -3.61 10.46
C LYS A 76 10.61 -2.97 9.40
N ILE A 77 10.13 -1.77 9.67
CA ILE A 77 9.45 -0.95 8.67
C ILE A 77 10.13 0.42 8.71
N TYR A 78 10.93 0.66 7.68
CA TYR A 78 11.86 1.77 7.42
C TYR A 78 13.12 1.86 8.30
N LYS A 79 14.26 1.48 7.69
CA LYS A 79 15.48 2.27 7.83
C LYS A 79 15.47 3.22 6.62
N HIS A 80 15.48 4.52 6.88
CA HIS A 80 15.93 5.52 5.91
C HIS A 80 17.37 5.21 5.48
#